data_AF-F0SQP5-F1
#
_entry.id   AF-F0SQP5-F1
#
_cell.length_a   1.000
_cell.length_b   1.000
_cell.length_c   1.000
_cell.angle_alpha   90.00
_cell.angle_beta   90.00
_cell.angle_gamma   90.00
#
_symmetry.space_group_name_H-M   'P 1'
#
loop_
_entity.id
_entity.type
_entity.pdbx_description
1 polymer ?
#
loop_
_entity_poly.entity_id
_entity_poly.type
_entity_poly.pdbx_seq_one_letter_code
_entity_poly.pdbx_strand_id
1 'polypeptide(L)'
;MKTRHQKVNERQAYRFRKNLVKLAEAHGCPTENDLASRLGWKLEKKKWLRRCWKQGLQNTNPKTESHLRELAEFFGIEVKDLWNPKLYVDQRQNFYAVFRILRQWDAGVSEHWQTGLDVPQQHDDGTQLSNRQVITEWLRESTPETVAAHLYRESTQQDPPTASQKHLLNEIEVELDDLKQRINDLIEYKFDKITRLIYKARPLESVEEKPTQDKQTWDDLTAEEQATLLSDEND
;
A
#
# COMPACT_ATOMS: atom_id res chain seq x y z
N MET A 1 45.11 -2.94 -15.51
CA MET A 1 44.92 -2.23 -14.21
C MET A 1 43.59 -1.49 -14.24
N LYS A 2 42.70 -1.70 -13.26
CA LYS A 2 41.43 -0.95 -13.16
C LYS A 2 41.69 0.47 -12.66
N THR A 3 41.05 1.47 -13.27
CA THR A 3 41.18 2.88 -12.86
C THR A 3 40.56 3.10 -11.47
N ARG A 4 40.98 4.15 -10.75
CA ARG A 4 40.43 4.49 -9.42
C ARG A 4 38.90 4.66 -9.47
N HIS A 5 38.38 5.24 -10.55
CA HIS A 5 36.94 5.38 -10.79
C HIS A 5 36.23 4.02 -10.90
N GLN A 6 36.79 3.08 -11.67
CA GLN A 6 36.23 1.74 -11.81
C GLN A 6 36.13 1.01 -10.46
N LYS A 7 37.12 1.19 -9.59
CA LYS A 7 37.09 0.61 -8.23
C LYS A 7 36.00 1.22 -7.33
N VAL A 8 35.70 2.52 -7.46
CA VAL A 8 34.63 3.18 -6.69
C VAL A 8 33.26 2.67 -7.12
N ASN A 9 33.04 2.57 -8.44
CA ASN A 9 31.79 2.09 -9.01
C ASN A 9 31.52 0.62 -8.62
N GLU A 10 32.54 -0.23 -8.65
CA GLU A 10 32.43 -1.63 -8.19
C GLU A 10 32.04 -1.72 -6.71
N ARG A 11 32.58 -0.83 -5.85
CA ARG A 11 32.21 -0.77 -4.43
C ARG A 11 30.76 -0.34 -4.23
N GLN A 12 30.27 0.63 -5.00
CA GLN A 12 28.88 1.08 -4.93
C GLN A 12 27.91 -0.03 -5.35
N ALA A 13 28.16 -0.68 -6.50
CA ALA A 13 27.34 -1.80 -6.95
C ALA A 13 27.32 -2.94 -5.93
N TYR A 14 28.48 -3.29 -5.37
CA TYR A 14 28.55 -4.31 -4.32
C TYR A 14 27.74 -3.94 -3.07
N ARG A 15 27.82 -2.68 -2.60
CA ARG A 15 27.05 -2.20 -1.45
C ARG A 15 25.55 -2.26 -1.71
N PHE A 16 25.12 -1.75 -2.87
CA PHE A 16 23.73 -1.83 -3.28
C PHE A 16 23.21 -3.26 -3.25
N ARG A 17 23.94 -4.19 -3.87
CA ARG A 17 23.55 -5.60 -3.91
C ARG A 17 23.45 -6.20 -2.51
N LYS A 18 24.46 -5.96 -1.67
CA LYS A 18 24.49 -6.45 -0.29
C LYS A 18 23.31 -5.92 0.52
N ASN A 19 23.02 -4.64 0.41
CA ASN A 19 21.91 -4.00 1.11
C ASN A 19 20.56 -4.49 0.60
N LEU A 20 20.38 -4.63 -0.72
CA LEU A 20 19.18 -5.18 -1.33
C LEU A 20 18.89 -6.59 -0.81
N VAL A 21 19.88 -7.48 -0.82
CA VAL A 21 19.72 -8.86 -0.32
C VAL A 21 19.38 -8.85 1.18
N LYS A 22 20.11 -8.07 1.97
CA LYS A 22 19.89 -7.95 3.42
C LYS A 22 18.47 -7.44 3.74
N LEU A 23 18.00 -6.41 3.02
CA LEU A 23 16.64 -5.88 3.17
C LEU A 23 15.59 -6.89 2.73
N ALA A 24 15.81 -7.58 1.61
CA ALA A 24 14.87 -8.57 1.09
C ALA A 24 14.74 -9.77 2.03
N GLU A 25 15.85 -10.27 2.58
CA GLU A 25 15.86 -11.32 3.61
C GLU A 25 15.07 -10.89 4.85
N ALA A 26 15.28 -9.67 5.34
CA ALA A 26 14.55 -9.14 6.49
C ALA A 26 13.05 -8.95 6.21
N HIS A 27 12.65 -8.77 4.95
CA HIS A 27 11.26 -8.76 4.50
C HIS A 27 10.68 -10.16 4.19
N GLY A 28 11.41 -11.24 4.47
CA GLY A 28 10.98 -12.62 4.18
C GLY A 28 10.95 -12.93 2.68
N CYS A 29 11.75 -12.23 1.88
CA CYS A 29 11.89 -12.41 0.44
C CYS A 29 13.34 -12.85 0.12
N PRO A 30 13.75 -14.09 0.46
CA PRO A 30 15.14 -14.51 0.36
C PRO A 30 15.66 -14.59 -1.07
N THR A 31 14.77 -14.66 -2.07
CA THR A 31 15.16 -14.70 -3.48
C THR A 31 14.63 -13.51 -4.28
N GLU A 32 15.25 -13.24 -5.44
CA GLU A 32 14.76 -12.23 -6.38
C GLU A 32 13.33 -12.52 -6.86
N ASN A 33 12.97 -13.79 -7.01
CA ASN A 33 11.62 -14.18 -7.42
C ASN A 33 10.59 -13.87 -6.35
N ASP A 34 10.91 -14.09 -5.07
CA ASP A 34 10.02 -13.78 -3.95
C ASP A 34 9.78 -12.28 -3.87
N LEU A 35 10.84 -11.49 -3.93
CA LEU A 35 10.75 -10.03 -3.90
C LEU A 35 9.97 -9.48 -5.11
N ALA A 36 10.25 -9.99 -6.32
CA ALA A 36 9.50 -9.60 -7.52
C ALA A 36 8.00 -9.93 -7.38
N SER A 37 7.68 -11.11 -6.84
CA SER A 37 6.29 -11.54 -6.64
C SER A 37 5.60 -10.67 -5.61
N ARG A 38 6.30 -10.30 -4.52
CA ARG A 38 5.76 -9.44 -3.46
C ARG A 38 5.51 -8.01 -3.94
N LEU A 39 6.35 -7.50 -4.83
CA LEU A 39 6.18 -6.19 -5.48
C LEU A 39 5.17 -6.22 -6.64
N GLY A 40 4.63 -7.39 -7.01
CA GLY A 40 3.78 -7.52 -8.21
C GLY A 40 4.52 -7.27 -9.53
N TRP A 41 5.85 -7.30 -9.52
CA TRP A 41 6.68 -6.95 -10.67
C TRP A 41 6.79 -8.12 -11.65
N LYS A 42 6.42 -7.84 -12.91
CA LYS A 42 6.48 -8.79 -14.02
C LYS A 42 7.43 -8.29 -15.12
N LEU A 43 7.77 -9.18 -16.06
CA LEU A 43 8.51 -8.86 -17.30
C LEU A 43 9.77 -8.00 -17.08
N GLU A 44 9.79 -6.78 -17.62
CA GLU A 44 10.96 -5.89 -17.62
C GLU A 44 11.37 -5.43 -16.22
N LYS A 45 10.42 -5.17 -15.31
CA LYS A 45 10.73 -4.85 -13.90
C LYS A 45 11.41 -6.02 -13.20
N LYS A 46 10.93 -7.25 -13.44
CA LYS A 46 11.56 -8.47 -12.91
C LYS A 46 12.97 -8.70 -13.48
N LYS A 47 13.17 -8.51 -14.79
CA LYS A 47 14.51 -8.57 -15.41
C LYS A 47 15.46 -7.52 -14.84
N TRP A 48 14.96 -6.31 -14.60
CA TRP A 48 15.73 -5.25 -13.97
C TRP A 48 16.13 -5.60 -12.53
N LEU A 49 15.20 -6.09 -11.71
CA LEU A 49 15.48 -6.55 -10.35
C LEU A 49 16.51 -7.67 -10.33
N ARG A 50 16.39 -8.64 -11.24
CA ARG A 50 17.38 -9.74 -11.37
C ARG A 50 18.78 -9.23 -11.68
N ARG A 51 18.92 -8.21 -12.54
CA ARG A 51 20.23 -7.58 -12.80
C ARG A 51 20.77 -6.91 -11.54
N CYS A 52 19.93 -6.14 -10.85
CA CYS A 52 20.28 -5.50 -9.58
C CYS A 52 20.70 -6.52 -8.51
N TRP A 53 20.01 -7.66 -8.43
CA TRP A 53 20.32 -8.74 -7.49
C TRP A 53 21.66 -9.41 -7.76
N LYS A 54 22.02 -9.62 -9.03
CA LYS A 54 23.28 -10.29 -9.40
C LYS A 54 24.47 -9.33 -9.41
N GLN A 55 24.29 -8.16 -10.02
CA GLN A 55 25.37 -7.24 -10.36
C GLN A 55 25.42 -6.01 -9.46
N GLY A 56 24.33 -5.70 -8.76
CA GLY A 56 24.18 -4.44 -8.04
C GLY A 56 23.86 -3.27 -8.97
N LEU A 57 23.78 -2.07 -8.39
CA LEU A 57 23.57 -0.84 -9.12
C LEU A 57 24.61 0.19 -8.67
N GLN A 58 25.28 0.85 -9.62
CA GLN A 58 26.36 1.80 -9.29
C GLN A 58 25.77 3.14 -8.85
N ASN A 59 24.86 3.69 -9.65
CA ASN A 59 24.20 4.97 -9.44
C ASN A 59 22.72 4.86 -9.85
N THR A 60 21.91 5.83 -9.46
CA THR A 60 20.56 6.00 -9.98
C THR A 60 20.58 6.27 -11.49
N ASN A 61 19.55 5.78 -12.19
CA ASN A 61 19.34 6.03 -13.61
C ASN A 61 17.93 6.59 -13.79
N PRO A 62 17.76 7.74 -14.48
CA PRO A 62 16.44 8.37 -14.67
C PRO A 62 15.39 7.41 -15.24
N LYS A 63 15.78 6.49 -16.14
CA LYS A 63 14.85 5.53 -16.76
C LYS A 63 14.32 4.47 -15.80
N THR A 64 14.99 4.26 -14.67
CA THR A 64 14.64 3.22 -13.68
C THR A 64 14.46 3.81 -12.29
N GLU A 65 14.35 5.14 -12.19
CA GLU A 65 14.23 5.84 -10.91
C GLU A 65 12.91 5.51 -10.22
N SER A 66 11.81 5.41 -10.99
CA SER A 66 10.52 4.96 -10.49
C SER A 66 10.60 3.58 -9.83
N HIS A 67 11.31 2.62 -10.45
CA HIS A 67 11.51 1.29 -9.87
C HIS A 67 12.30 1.34 -8.56
N LEU A 68 13.31 2.21 -8.47
CA LEU A 68 14.10 2.38 -7.25
C LEU A 68 13.27 3.01 -6.13
N ARG A 69 12.40 3.97 -6.45
CA ARG A 69 11.48 4.58 -5.47
C ARG A 69 10.49 3.57 -4.94
N GLU A 70 9.83 2.82 -5.82
CA GLU A 70 8.92 1.71 -5.42
C GLU A 70 9.64 0.68 -4.53
N LEU A 71 10.87 0.33 -4.87
CA LEU A 71 11.69 -0.61 -4.08
C LEU A 71 12.05 -0.05 -2.70
N ALA A 72 12.46 1.21 -2.63
CA ALA A 72 12.83 1.87 -1.38
C ALA A 72 11.60 2.07 -0.48
N GLU A 73 10.46 2.46 -1.06
CA GLU A 73 9.16 2.57 -0.39
C GLU A 73 8.71 1.23 0.20
N PHE A 74 8.81 0.15 -0.58
CA PHE A 74 8.51 -1.21 -0.09
C PHE A 74 9.34 -1.58 1.16
N PHE A 75 10.60 -1.14 1.21
CA PHE A 75 11.49 -1.36 2.35
C PHE A 75 11.37 -0.32 3.46
N GLY A 76 10.56 0.74 3.27
CA GLY A 76 10.41 1.84 4.23
C GLY A 76 11.66 2.70 4.41
N ILE A 77 12.46 2.86 3.36
CA ILE A 77 13.73 3.64 3.37
C ILE A 77 13.76 4.66 2.23
N GLU A 78 14.74 5.56 2.25
CA GLU A 78 14.99 6.42 1.10
C GLU A 78 15.85 5.72 0.03
N VAL A 79 15.73 6.16 -1.22
CA VAL A 79 16.52 5.58 -2.33
C VAL A 79 18.02 5.64 -2.06
N LYS A 80 18.52 6.73 -1.47
CA LYS A 80 19.95 6.91 -1.14
C LYS A 80 20.47 5.84 -0.17
N ASP A 81 19.61 5.29 0.68
CA ASP A 81 19.98 4.34 1.73
C ASP A 81 20.36 2.97 1.16
N LEU A 82 19.91 2.64 -0.05
CA LEU A 82 20.30 1.42 -0.76
C LEU A 82 21.84 1.35 -0.96
N TRP A 83 22.54 2.47 -1.00
CA TRP A 83 24.01 2.52 -1.11
C TRP A 83 24.73 2.80 0.21
N ASN A 84 23.99 3.03 1.30
CA ASN A 84 24.56 3.43 2.58
C ASN A 84 25.37 2.26 3.19
N PRO A 85 26.68 2.41 3.42
CA PRO A 85 27.50 1.35 4.01
C PRO A 85 27.13 1.05 5.46
N LYS A 86 26.46 1.98 6.13
CA LYS A 86 25.95 1.86 7.50
C LYS A 86 24.44 1.63 7.50
N LEU A 87 23.90 0.98 6.46
CA LEU A 87 22.49 0.62 6.45
C LEU A 87 22.21 -0.38 7.59
N TYR A 88 21.71 0.17 8.68
CA TYR A 88 21.04 -0.58 9.71
C TYR A 88 19.68 -0.95 9.14
N VAL A 89 19.44 -2.25 9.00
CA VAL A 89 18.10 -2.74 8.72
C VAL A 89 17.40 -2.56 10.06
N ASP A 90 16.72 -1.43 10.16
CA ASP A 90 16.19 -0.90 11.41
C ASP A 90 15.16 -1.88 11.97
N GLN A 91 15.09 -1.98 13.30
CA GLN A 91 14.12 -2.77 14.05
C GLN A 91 12.66 -2.45 13.66
N ARG A 92 12.44 -1.34 12.94
CA ARG A 92 11.20 -1.00 12.24
C ARG A 92 10.64 -2.13 11.37
N GLN A 93 11.47 -2.98 10.74
CA GLN A 93 10.94 -4.12 9.97
C GLN A 93 10.44 -5.26 10.86
N ASN A 94 11.16 -5.54 11.94
CA ASN A 94 10.69 -6.47 12.97
C ASN A 94 9.40 -5.97 13.63
N PHE A 95 9.31 -4.65 13.80
CA PHE A 95 8.14 -3.97 14.33
C PHE A 95 6.90 -4.16 13.44
N TYR A 96 7.02 -3.89 12.14
CA TYR A 96 5.91 -4.15 11.20
C TYR A 96 5.62 -5.66 11.06
N ALA A 97 6.63 -6.52 11.21
CA ALA A 97 6.43 -7.97 11.21
C ALA A 97 5.54 -8.42 12.38
N VAL A 98 5.73 -7.85 13.59
CA VAL A 98 4.84 -8.11 14.75
C VAL A 98 3.38 -7.81 14.40
N PHE A 99 3.10 -6.60 13.88
CA PHE A 99 1.73 -6.21 13.54
C PHE A 99 1.12 -7.02 12.41
N ARG A 100 1.93 -7.42 11.43
CA ARG A 100 1.49 -8.31 10.35
C ARG A 100 1.09 -9.68 10.89
N ILE A 101 1.89 -10.24 11.81
CA ILE A 101 1.60 -11.52 12.47
C ILE A 101 0.33 -11.39 13.32
N LEU A 102 0.23 -10.35 14.15
CA LEU A 102 -0.97 -10.09 14.94
C LEU A 102 -2.21 -9.98 14.06
N ARG A 103 -2.13 -9.23 12.96
CA ARG A 103 -3.27 -9.05 12.04
C ARG A 103 -3.72 -10.35 11.39
N GLN A 104 -2.82 -11.31 11.17
CA GLN A 104 -3.17 -12.65 10.67
C GLN A 104 -3.85 -13.51 11.72
N TRP A 105 -3.71 -13.19 13.00
CA TRP A 105 -4.36 -13.93 14.09
C TRP A 105 -5.66 -13.26 14.50
N ASP A 106 -5.62 -11.94 14.66
CA ASP A 106 -6.75 -11.10 15.01
C ASP A 106 -6.46 -9.64 14.60
N ALA A 107 -7.28 -9.12 13.68
CA ALA A 107 -7.15 -7.74 13.20
C ALA A 107 -7.44 -6.71 14.31
N GLY A 108 -8.38 -6.98 15.20
CA GLY A 108 -8.74 -6.11 16.32
C GLY A 108 -7.61 -5.97 17.33
N VAL A 109 -6.89 -7.06 17.64
CA VAL A 109 -5.69 -7.00 18.48
C VAL A 109 -4.60 -6.15 17.82
N SER A 110 -4.35 -6.35 16.52
CA SER A 110 -3.36 -5.55 15.79
C SER A 110 -3.71 -4.06 15.80
N GLU A 111 -4.98 -3.72 15.55
CA GLU A 111 -5.48 -2.34 15.58
C GLU A 111 -5.39 -1.72 16.98
N HIS A 112 -5.76 -2.44 18.03
CA HIS A 112 -5.65 -1.98 19.41
C HIS A 112 -4.23 -1.51 19.73
N TRP A 113 -3.24 -2.35 19.44
CA TRP A 113 -1.83 -2.02 19.68
C TRP A 113 -1.31 -0.89 18.78
N GLN A 114 -1.82 -0.77 17.54
CA GLN A 114 -1.49 0.34 16.64
C GLN A 114 -2.09 1.67 17.07
N THR A 115 -3.26 1.70 17.70
CA THR A 115 -3.93 2.95 18.08
C THR A 115 -3.18 3.68 19.19
N GLY A 116 -2.43 2.94 20.03
CA GLY A 116 -1.55 3.46 21.10
C GLY A 116 -0.06 3.54 20.74
N LEU A 117 0.30 3.47 19.45
CA LEU A 117 1.69 3.26 19.02
C LEU A 117 2.67 4.30 19.56
N ASP A 118 2.29 5.57 19.45
CA ASP A 118 3.12 6.72 19.75
C ASP A 118 2.59 7.52 20.96
N VAL A 119 1.56 7.00 21.63
CA VAL A 119 0.99 7.58 22.84
C VAL A 119 1.63 6.90 24.06
N PRO A 120 2.33 7.63 24.94
CA PRO A 120 2.84 7.06 26.18
C PRO A 120 1.68 6.54 27.04
N GLN A 121 1.81 5.29 27.49
CA GLN A 121 0.87 4.66 28.42
C GLN A 121 1.58 4.38 29.73
N GLN A 122 0.85 4.46 30.83
CA GLN A 122 1.36 4.10 32.15
C GLN A 122 1.28 2.58 32.29
N HIS A 123 2.43 1.94 32.45
CA HIS A 123 2.54 0.50 32.66
C HIS A 123 2.52 0.17 34.16
N ASP A 124 2.32 -1.10 34.51
CA ASP A 124 2.19 -1.58 35.90
C ASP A 124 3.42 -1.26 36.77
N ASP A 125 4.59 -1.08 36.17
CA ASP A 125 5.84 -0.71 36.84
C ASP A 125 5.98 0.81 37.07
N GLY A 126 4.97 1.59 36.69
CA GLY A 126 4.95 3.05 36.79
C GLY A 126 5.73 3.75 35.67
N THR A 127 6.30 3.03 34.71
CA THR A 127 6.94 3.63 33.54
C THR A 127 5.92 4.18 32.55
N GLN A 128 6.28 5.26 31.87
CA GLN A 128 5.50 5.81 30.77
C GLN A 128 6.22 5.54 29.45
N LEU A 129 5.80 4.47 28.78
CA LEU A 129 6.35 4.05 27.49
C LEU A 129 5.22 3.95 26.47
N SER A 130 5.48 4.37 25.24
CA SER A 130 4.56 4.10 24.14
C SER A 130 4.65 2.64 23.70
N ASN A 131 3.59 2.12 23.07
CA ASN A 131 3.61 0.76 22.52
C ASN A 131 4.77 0.54 21.56
N ARG A 132 5.17 1.59 20.81
CA ARG A 132 6.36 1.54 19.97
C ARG A 132 7.61 1.21 20.78
N GLN A 133 7.82 1.90 21.89
CA GLN A 133 9.00 1.74 22.74
C GLN A 133 9.03 0.35 23.37
N VAL A 134 7.90 -0.10 23.91
CA VAL A 134 7.77 -1.45 24.50
C VAL A 134 8.12 -2.54 23.49
N ILE A 135 7.47 -2.53 22.32
CA ILE A 135 7.69 -3.54 21.29
C ILE A 135 9.14 -3.47 20.76
N THR A 136 9.69 -2.27 20.61
CA THR A 136 11.09 -2.10 20.16
C THR A 136 12.08 -2.67 21.17
N GLU A 137 11.83 -2.51 22.47
CA GLU A 137 12.66 -3.10 23.52
C GLU A 137 12.58 -4.62 23.47
N TRP A 138 11.39 -5.20 23.39
CA TRP A 138 11.22 -6.65 23.31
C TRP A 138 11.86 -7.25 22.04
N LEU A 139 11.80 -6.53 20.92
CA LEU A 139 12.45 -6.92 19.67
C LEU A 139 13.99 -6.87 19.72
N ARG A 140 14.61 -6.36 20.80
CA ARG A 140 16.06 -6.50 21.02
C ARG A 140 16.45 -7.90 21.46
N GLU A 141 15.56 -8.58 22.18
CA GLU A 141 15.83 -9.86 22.84
C GLU A 141 15.02 -11.02 22.25
N SER A 142 13.97 -10.71 21.49
CA SER A 142 13.01 -11.69 20.97
C SER A 142 12.75 -11.53 19.47
N THR A 143 12.21 -12.59 18.85
CA THR A 143 11.76 -12.53 17.45
C THR A 143 10.38 -11.87 17.34
N PRO A 144 10.01 -11.36 16.15
CA PRO A 144 8.66 -10.82 15.92
C PRO A 144 7.52 -11.78 16.27
N GLU A 145 7.70 -13.09 16.05
CA GLU A 145 6.71 -14.12 16.37
C GLU A 145 6.50 -14.25 17.88
N THR A 146 7.60 -14.26 18.66
CA THR A 146 7.52 -14.32 20.12
C THR A 146 6.88 -13.08 20.70
N VAL A 147 7.24 -11.90 20.17
CA VAL A 147 6.64 -10.63 20.57
C VAL A 147 5.16 -10.59 20.21
N ALA A 148 4.77 -10.95 18.99
CA ALA A 148 3.36 -11.04 18.60
C ALA A 148 2.59 -12.03 19.48
N ALA A 149 3.16 -13.19 19.80
CA ALA A 149 2.55 -14.18 20.68
C ALA A 149 2.28 -13.63 22.08
N HIS A 150 3.23 -12.86 22.62
CA HIS A 150 3.06 -12.19 23.90
C HIS A 150 1.91 -11.17 23.86
N LEU A 151 1.96 -10.24 22.89
CA LEU A 151 0.93 -9.20 22.72
C LEU A 151 -0.47 -9.80 22.53
N TYR A 152 -0.56 -10.89 21.77
CA TYR A 152 -1.82 -11.60 21.55
C TYR A 152 -2.38 -12.19 22.86
N ARG A 153 -1.55 -12.88 23.64
CA ARG A 153 -1.96 -13.43 24.94
C ARG A 153 -2.36 -12.35 25.92
N GLU A 154 -1.63 -11.24 25.94
CA GLU A 154 -1.92 -10.10 26.82
C GLU A 154 -3.29 -9.50 26.50
N SER A 155 -3.65 -9.36 25.22
CA SER A 155 -4.93 -8.80 24.81
C SER A 155 -6.11 -9.77 24.92
N THR A 156 -5.89 -11.07 24.73
CA THR A 156 -6.99 -12.07 24.57
C THR A 156 -7.08 -13.10 25.69
N GLN A 157 -6.03 -13.25 26.50
CA GLN A 157 -5.83 -14.35 27.46
C GLN A 157 -5.83 -15.74 26.81
N GLN A 158 -5.55 -15.82 25.50
CA GLN A 158 -5.51 -17.06 24.73
C GLN A 158 -4.16 -17.27 24.05
N ASP A 159 -3.81 -18.53 23.78
CA ASP A 159 -2.66 -18.84 22.95
C ASP A 159 -2.89 -18.45 21.49
N PRO A 160 -1.83 -18.06 20.75
CA PRO A 160 -1.92 -17.78 19.34
C PRO A 160 -2.47 -18.98 18.55
N PRO A 161 -3.21 -18.76 17.46
CA PRO A 161 -3.71 -19.84 16.63
C PRO A 161 -2.55 -20.71 16.10
N THR A 162 -2.74 -22.02 16.16
CA THR A 162 -1.83 -23.01 15.58
C THR A 162 -1.80 -22.94 14.05
N ALA A 163 -0.79 -23.53 13.41
CA ALA A 163 -0.71 -23.55 11.95
C ALA A 163 -1.97 -24.16 11.29
N SER A 164 -2.53 -25.22 11.89
CA SER A 164 -3.77 -25.83 11.40
C SER A 164 -4.98 -24.90 11.56
N GLN A 165 -5.09 -24.20 12.69
CA GLN A 165 -6.16 -23.20 12.89
C GLN A 165 -6.02 -22.03 11.91
N LYS A 166 -4.81 -21.55 11.63
CA LYS A 166 -4.58 -20.53 10.60
C LYS A 166 -4.99 -21.00 9.22
N HIS A 167 -4.72 -22.26 8.89
CA HIS A 167 -5.13 -22.82 7.61
C HIS A 167 -6.65 -22.83 7.48
N LEU A 168 -7.36 -23.28 8.52
CA LEU A 168 -8.83 -23.25 8.57
C LEU A 168 -9.38 -21.83 8.50
N LEU A 169 -8.78 -20.86 9.20
CA LEU A 169 -9.19 -19.45 9.12
C LEU A 169 -9.05 -18.91 7.70
N ASN A 170 -7.94 -19.21 7.01
CA ASN A 170 -7.75 -18.81 5.62
C ASN A 170 -8.78 -19.48 4.69
N GLU A 171 -9.12 -20.75 4.91
CA GLU A 171 -10.18 -21.43 4.14
C GLU A 171 -11.54 -20.75 4.35
N ILE A 172 -11.88 -20.43 5.60
CA ILE A 172 -13.10 -19.70 5.94
C ILE A 172 -13.12 -18.31 5.28
N GLU A 173 -12.00 -17.57 5.30
CA GLU A 173 -11.90 -16.26 4.65
C GLU A 173 -12.12 -16.36 3.13
N VAL A 174 -11.53 -17.37 2.47
CA VAL A 174 -11.74 -17.61 1.04
C VAL A 174 -13.21 -17.92 0.74
N GLU A 175 -13.86 -18.76 1.54
CA GLU A 175 -15.29 -19.06 1.38
C GLU A 175 -16.17 -17.82 1.63
N LEU A 176 -15.83 -17.00 2.62
CA LEU A 176 -16.54 -15.75 2.90
C LEU A 176 -16.41 -14.75 1.74
N ASP A 177 -15.24 -14.64 1.13
CA ASP A 177 -15.04 -13.76 -0.02
C ASP A 177 -15.77 -14.25 -1.27
N ASP A 178 -15.84 -15.57 -1.51
CA ASP A 178 -16.71 -16.15 -2.55
C ASP A 178 -18.18 -15.82 -2.31
N LEU A 179 -18.65 -15.99 -1.07
CA LEU A 179 -20.03 -15.66 -0.68
C LEU A 179 -20.34 -14.16 -0.88
N LYS A 180 -19.43 -13.27 -0.50
CA LYS A 180 -19.59 -11.82 -0.73
C LYS A 180 -19.70 -11.51 -2.23
N GLN A 181 -18.85 -12.12 -3.05
CA GLN A 181 -18.90 -11.91 -4.50
C GLN A 181 -20.24 -12.37 -5.07
N ARG A 182 -20.73 -13.56 -4.68
CA ARG A 182 -22.03 -14.09 -5.13
C ARG A 182 -23.20 -13.21 -4.71
N ILE A 183 -23.14 -12.62 -3.52
CA ILE A 183 -24.15 -11.65 -3.06
C ILE A 183 -24.13 -10.40 -3.94
N ASN A 184 -22.95 -9.86 -4.25
CA ASN A 184 -22.81 -8.69 -5.12
C ASN A 184 -23.34 -8.96 -6.53
N ASP A 185 -22.99 -10.11 -7.12
CA ASP A 185 -23.49 -10.52 -8.44
C ASP A 185 -25.02 -10.60 -8.47
N LEU A 186 -25.63 -11.12 -7.38
CA LEU A 186 -27.08 -11.20 -7.25
C LEU A 186 -27.70 -9.80 -7.13
N ILE A 187 -27.08 -8.90 -6.36
CA ILE A 187 -27.50 -7.51 -6.22
C ILE A 187 -27.48 -6.82 -7.58
N GLU A 188 -26.38 -6.91 -8.32
CA GLU A 188 -26.22 -6.33 -9.66
C GLU A 188 -27.26 -6.88 -10.64
N TYR A 189 -27.47 -8.20 -10.64
CA TYR A 189 -28.50 -8.84 -11.47
C TYR A 189 -29.91 -8.30 -11.16
N LYS A 190 -30.25 -8.10 -9.89
CA LYS A 190 -31.56 -7.55 -9.49
C LYS A 190 -31.68 -6.08 -9.89
N PHE A 191 -30.63 -5.28 -9.73
CA PHE A 191 -30.61 -3.89 -10.18
C PHE A 191 -30.79 -3.75 -11.70
N ASP A 192 -30.08 -4.55 -12.50
CA ASP A 192 -30.26 -4.58 -13.97
C ASP A 192 -31.70 -4.96 -14.34
N LYS A 193 -32.27 -5.99 -13.69
CA LYS A 193 -33.65 -6.41 -13.93
C LYS A 193 -34.66 -5.30 -13.61
N ILE A 194 -34.51 -4.60 -12.49
CA ILE A 194 -35.38 -3.48 -12.10
C ILE A 194 -35.23 -2.34 -13.11
N THR A 195 -34.00 -1.99 -13.48
CA THR A 195 -33.72 -0.94 -14.46
C THR A 195 -34.42 -1.20 -15.79
N ARG A 196 -34.34 -2.44 -16.30
CA ARG A 196 -35.05 -2.84 -17.52
C ARG A 196 -36.57 -2.76 -17.39
N LEU A 197 -37.13 -3.06 -16.23
CA LEU A 197 -38.57 -2.92 -15.98
C LEU A 197 -38.99 -1.46 -15.95
N ILE A 198 -38.20 -0.57 -15.35
CA ILE A 198 -38.44 0.89 -15.36
C ILE A 198 -38.43 1.42 -16.79
N TYR A 199 -37.43 1.05 -17.59
CA TYR A 199 -37.37 1.47 -19.00
C TYR A 199 -38.55 0.96 -19.84
N LYS A 200 -39.06 -0.25 -19.55
CA LYS A 200 -40.26 -0.79 -20.23
C LYS A 200 -41.56 -0.12 -19.78
N ALA A 201 -41.63 0.31 -18.53
CA ALA A 201 -42.82 0.92 -17.95
C ALA A 201 -42.91 2.43 -18.22
N ARG A 202 -41.81 3.09 -18.58
CA ARG A 202 -41.84 4.49 -19.01
C ARG A 202 -42.77 4.59 -20.23
N PRO A 203 -43.90 5.31 -20.12
CA PRO A 203 -44.75 5.53 -21.27
C PRO A 203 -43.90 6.15 -22.38
N LEU A 204 -44.15 5.75 -23.62
CA LEU A 204 -43.74 6.52 -24.78
C LEU A 204 -44.53 7.83 -24.73
N GLU A 205 -44.18 8.73 -23.81
CA GLU A 205 -44.47 10.14 -23.99
C GLU A 205 -43.73 10.51 -25.27
N SER A 206 -44.52 10.61 -26.33
CA SER A 206 -44.09 11.10 -27.62
C SER A 206 -43.28 12.37 -27.36
N VAL A 207 -41.99 12.29 -27.69
CA VAL A 207 -41.13 13.45 -27.86
C VAL A 207 -41.67 14.24 -29.05
N GLU A 208 -42.78 14.94 -28.86
CA GLU A 208 -43.09 16.14 -29.64
C GLU A 208 -42.31 17.28 -28.99
N GLU A 209 -40.99 17.26 -29.13
CA GLU A 209 -40.21 18.49 -29.01
C GLU A 209 -40.61 19.38 -30.19
N LYS A 210 -41.58 20.27 -29.98
CA LYS A 210 -41.67 21.47 -30.80
C LYS A 210 -40.49 22.36 -30.42
N PRO A 211 -39.56 22.67 -31.34
CA PRO A 211 -38.57 23.69 -31.08
C PRO A 211 -39.28 25.05 -31.12
N THR A 212 -39.64 25.60 -29.96
CA THR A 212 -39.94 27.02 -29.84
C THR A 212 -38.61 27.74 -29.86
N GLN A 213 -38.13 28.06 -31.06
CA GLN A 213 -37.12 29.09 -31.27
C GLN A 213 -37.75 30.45 -30.92
N ASP A 214 -37.67 30.87 -29.66
CA ASP A 214 -37.65 32.29 -29.36
C ASP A 214 -36.23 32.80 -29.68
N LYS A 215 -36.06 33.23 -30.92
CA LYS A 215 -34.97 34.13 -31.30
C LYS A 215 -35.27 35.48 -30.68
N GLN A 216 -34.75 35.74 -29.49
CA GLN A 216 -34.62 37.10 -29.00
C GLN A 216 -33.66 37.80 -29.96
N THR A 217 -34.19 38.77 -30.71
CA THR A 217 -33.42 39.52 -31.72
C THR A 217 -32.62 40.60 -30.98
N TRP A 218 -31.36 40.78 -31.40
CA TRP A 218 -30.41 41.72 -30.78
C TRP A 218 -30.89 43.18 -30.72
N ASP A 219 -31.93 43.51 -31.49
CA ASP A 219 -32.49 44.86 -31.58
C ASP A 219 -33.38 45.22 -30.36
N ASP A 220 -33.78 44.26 -29.53
CA ASP A 220 -34.62 44.50 -28.35
C ASP A 220 -33.82 44.76 -27.05
N LEU A 221 -32.48 44.72 -27.11
CA LEU A 221 -31.64 45.04 -25.96
C LEU A 221 -31.41 46.55 -25.88
N THR A 222 -31.59 47.11 -24.68
CA THR A 222 -31.29 48.52 -24.43
C THR A 222 -29.77 48.77 -24.52
N ALA A 223 -29.37 50.02 -24.82
CA ALA A 223 -27.96 50.39 -24.95
C ALA A 223 -27.13 50.09 -23.68
N GLU A 224 -27.74 50.08 -22.50
CA GLU A 224 -27.08 49.70 -21.23
C GLU A 224 -26.81 48.20 -21.13
N GLU A 225 -27.74 47.36 -21.61
CA GLU A 225 -27.55 45.89 -21.61
C GLU A 225 -26.47 45.46 -22.61
N GLN A 226 -26.40 46.14 -23.77
CA GLN A 226 -25.36 45.90 -24.76
C GLN A 226 -23.96 46.30 -24.24
N ALA A 227 -23.87 47.38 -23.45
CA ALA A 227 -22.60 47.83 -22.87
C ALA A 227 -22.07 46.87 -21.78
N THR A 228 -22.97 46.25 -21.01
CA THR A 228 -22.61 45.32 -19.92
C THR A 228 -22.09 43.99 -20.47
N LEU A 229 -22.64 43.51 -21.59
CA LEU A 229 -22.16 42.28 -22.24
C LEU A 229 -20.78 42.44 -22.90
N LEU A 230 -20.39 43.66 -23.28
CA LEU A 230 -19.09 43.95 -23.89
C LEU A 230 -17.97 44.20 -22.87
N SER A 231 -18.31 44.51 -21.61
CA SER A 231 -17.30 44.70 -20.56
C SER A 231 -16.76 43.39 -19.98
N ASP A 232 -17.53 42.30 -20.06
CA ASP A 232 -17.15 41.00 -19.47
C ASP A 232 -16.23 40.15 -20.37
N GLU A 233 -15.92 40.59 -21.60
CA GLU A 233 -15.04 39.84 -22.53
C GLU A 233 -13.57 40.32 -22.53
N ASN A 234 -13.19 41.31 -21.71
CA ASN A 234 -11.84 41.88 -21.71
C ASN A 234 -11.04 41.77 -20.40
N ASP A 235 -11.42 40.86 -19.49
CA ASP A 235 -10.62 40.46 -18.32
C ASP A 235 -10.19 38.98 -18.37
#